data_AF-A0A7X9W8W0-F1
#
_entry.id   AF-A0A7X9W8W0-F1
#
_cell.length_a   1.000
_cell.length_b   1.000
_cell.length_c   1.000
_cell.angle_alpha   90.00
_cell.angle_beta   90.00
_cell.angle_gamma   90.00
#
_symmetry.space_group_name_H-M   'P 1'
#
loop_
_entity.id
_entity.type
_entity.pdbx_description
1 polymer ?
#
loop_
_entity_poly.entity_id
_entity_poly.type
_entity_poly.pdbx_seq_one_letter_code
_entity_poly.pdbx_strand_id
1 'polypeptide(L)'
;MNSKSYTFYLTELKNRVFKILPLCEEKNDYIDKYLENLIIELKGLPKAYPEVFDSQSAWYVRVLSSLFTFYEDFSIAELHSVDGVQRVRRIILSLVNLIDKEVGR
;
A
#
# COMPACT_ATOMS: atom_id res chain seq x y z
N MET A 1 -7.29 -12.07 20.72
CA MET A 1 -7.94 -12.16 19.40
C MET A 1 -7.39 -11.16 18.39
N ASN A 2 -6.99 -9.96 18.81
CA ASN A 2 -6.51 -8.89 17.91
C ASN A 2 -5.26 -9.26 17.07
N SER A 3 -4.28 -10.02 17.57
CA SER A 3 -3.05 -10.25 16.79
C SER A 3 -3.27 -11.12 15.54
N LYS A 4 -4.04 -12.22 15.62
CA LYS A 4 -4.32 -13.07 14.44
C LYS A 4 -5.09 -12.32 13.36
N SER A 5 -6.11 -11.55 13.76
CA SER A 5 -6.88 -10.72 12.83
C SER A 5 -6.02 -9.61 12.21
N TYR A 6 -5.10 -9.04 12.98
CA TYR A 6 -4.14 -8.04 12.51
C TYR A 6 -3.12 -8.64 11.53
N THR A 7 -2.56 -9.81 11.81
CA THR A 7 -1.67 -10.52 10.88
C THR A 7 -2.39 -10.88 9.57
N PHE A 8 -3.64 -11.34 9.67
CA PHE A 8 -4.49 -11.58 8.50
C PHE A 8 -4.71 -10.29 7.70
N TYR A 9 -5.04 -9.19 8.38
CA TYR A 9 -5.17 -7.87 7.77
C TYR A 9 -3.89 -7.44 7.03
N LEU A 10 -2.71 -7.56 7.65
CA LEU A 10 -1.43 -7.21 7.02
C LEU A 10 -1.15 -8.08 5.79
N THR A 11 -1.56 -9.34 5.81
CA THR A 11 -1.45 -10.25 4.66
C THR A 11 -2.32 -9.76 3.49
N GLU A 12 -3.55 -9.35 3.77
CA GLU A 12 -4.45 -8.78 2.76
C GLU A 12 -3.97 -7.42 2.26
N LEU A 13 -3.45 -6.58 3.16
CA LEU A 13 -2.84 -5.30 2.80
C LEU A 13 -1.66 -5.50 1.84
N LYS A 14 -0.78 -6.48 2.11
CA LYS A 14 0.32 -6.84 1.22
C LYS A 14 -0.18 -7.15 -0.19
N ASN A 15 -1.23 -7.97 -0.30
CA ASN A 15 -1.83 -8.34 -1.58
C ASN A 15 -2.43 -7.12 -2.31
N ARG A 16 -3.07 -6.22 -1.56
CA ARG A 16 -3.64 -4.97 -2.10
C ARG A 16 -2.57 -3.99 -2.59
N VAL A 17 -1.50 -3.81 -1.81
CA VAL A 17 -0.35 -3.00 -2.23
C VAL A 17 0.29 -3.60 -3.49
N PHE A 18 0.46 -4.92 -3.55
CA PHE A 18 1.00 -5.57 -4.74
C PHE A 18 0.12 -5.36 -5.99
N LYS A 19 -1.21 -5.34 -5.84
CA LYS A 19 -2.18 -5.14 -6.93
C LYS A 19 -2.04 -3.79 -7.65
N ILE A 20 -1.40 -2.78 -7.04
CA ILE A 20 -1.12 -1.50 -7.71
C ILE A 20 -0.29 -1.71 -8.99
N LEU A 21 0.67 -2.62 -8.95
CA LEU A 21 1.55 -2.88 -10.09
C LEU A 21 0.80 -3.39 -11.33
N PRO A 22 0.03 -4.49 -11.28
CA PRO A 22 -0.74 -4.93 -12.45
C PRO A 22 -1.77 -3.90 -12.89
N LEU A 23 -2.36 -3.09 -11.98
CA LEU A 23 -3.25 -2.00 -12.38
C LEU A 23 -2.54 -0.93 -13.23
N CYS A 24 -1.27 -0.62 -12.92
CA CYS A 24 -0.45 0.24 -13.78
C CYS A 24 -0.15 -0.42 -15.13
N GLU A 25 0.24 -1.69 -15.14
CA GLU A 25 0.63 -2.44 -16.34
C GLU A 25 -0.54 -2.64 -17.31
N GLU A 26 -1.73 -2.91 -16.77
CA GLU A 26 -2.98 -3.08 -17.50
C GLU A 26 -3.62 -1.74 -17.89
N LYS A 27 -3.00 -0.61 -17.51
CA LYS A 27 -3.50 0.75 -17.75
C LYS A 27 -4.93 0.95 -17.24
N ASN A 28 -5.19 0.49 -16.02
CA ASN A 28 -6.52 0.60 -15.43
C ASN A 28 -6.87 2.08 -15.15
N ASP A 29 -8.00 2.53 -15.70
CA ASP A 29 -8.48 3.91 -15.57
C ASP A 29 -8.93 4.30 -14.15
N TYR A 30 -9.13 3.31 -13.26
CA TYR A 30 -9.59 3.51 -11.88
C TYR A 30 -8.50 3.30 -10.83
N ILE A 31 -7.22 3.33 -11.23
CA ILE A 31 -6.09 3.15 -10.32
C ILE A 31 -6.01 4.27 -9.26
N ASP A 32 -6.39 5.49 -9.62
CA ASP A 32 -6.51 6.63 -8.73
C ASP A 32 -7.47 6.34 -7.56
N LYS A 33 -8.68 5.84 -7.87
CA LYS A 33 -9.67 5.43 -6.87
C LYS A 33 -9.19 4.24 -6.05
N TYR A 34 -8.44 3.33 -6.65
CA TYR A 34 -7.86 2.21 -5.93
C TYR A 34 -6.86 2.69 -4.87
N LEU A 35 -5.96 3.61 -5.25
CA LEU A 35 -4.99 4.24 -4.36
C LEU A 35 -5.69 5.04 -3.25
N GLU A 36 -6.69 5.86 -3.60
CA GLU A 36 -7.46 6.65 -2.63
C GLU A 36 -8.09 5.76 -1.56
N ASN A 37 -8.79 4.70 -1.98
CA ASN A 37 -9.43 3.77 -1.06
C ASN A 37 -8.42 3.07 -0.14
N LEU A 38 -7.26 2.68 -0.67
CA LEU A 38 -6.21 2.05 0.11
C LEU A 38 -5.59 3.02 1.13
N ILE A 39 -5.42 4.29 0.76
CA ILE A 39 -4.98 5.36 1.68
C ILE A 39 -6.00 5.57 2.80
N ILE A 40 -7.30 5.63 2.48
CA ILE A 40 -8.38 5.78 3.46
C ILE A 40 -8.38 4.61 4.44
N GLU A 41 -8.28 3.38 3.94
CA GLU A 41 -8.21 2.15 4.74
C GLU A 41 -7.03 2.21 5.73
N LEU A 42 -5.82 2.51 5.22
CA LEU A 42 -4.61 2.60 6.05
C LEU A 42 -4.71 3.68 7.12
N LYS A 43 -5.28 4.86 6.82
CA LYS A 43 -5.53 5.90 7.84
C LYS A 43 -6.46 5.41 8.96
N GLY A 44 -7.35 4.46 8.66
CA GLY A 44 -8.25 3.83 9.63
C GLY A 44 -7.58 2.79 10.52
N LEU A 45 -6.41 2.26 10.12
CA LEU A 45 -5.70 1.18 10.80
C LEU A 45 -5.46 1.42 12.31
N PRO A 46 -4.92 2.58 12.76
CA PRO A 46 -4.75 2.84 14.18
C PRO A 46 -6.04 2.81 15.00
N LYS A 47 -7.19 3.15 14.39
CA LYS A 47 -8.49 3.09 15.07
C LYS A 47 -9.05 1.68 15.12
N ALA A 48 -8.78 0.87 14.09
CA ALA A 48 -9.25 -0.51 14.00
C ALA A 48 -8.46 -1.46 14.90
N TYR A 49 -7.16 -1.20 15.13
CA TYR A 49 -6.26 -2.08 15.87
C TYR A 49 -5.43 -1.34 16.95
N PRO A 50 -6.04 -0.53 17.84
CA PRO A 50 -5.31 0.35 18.75
C PRO A 50 -4.39 -0.37 19.75
N GLU A 51 -4.66 -1.65 20.04
CA GLU A 51 -3.88 -2.44 21.02
C GLU A 51 -2.61 -3.06 20.46
N VAL A 52 -2.51 -3.20 19.12
CA VAL A 52 -1.40 -3.90 18.45
C VAL A 52 -0.66 -3.01 17.46
N PHE A 53 -1.25 -1.87 17.11
CA PHE A 53 -0.72 -0.98 16.10
C PHE A 53 0.01 0.21 16.72
N ASP A 54 1.27 0.38 16.34
CA ASP A 54 2.04 1.60 16.60
C ASP A 54 1.95 2.54 15.39
N SER A 55 1.30 3.69 15.56
CA SER A 55 1.13 4.70 14.51
C SER A 55 2.41 5.39 14.09
N GLN A 56 3.49 5.26 14.88
CA GLN A 56 4.82 5.74 14.52
C GLN A 56 5.68 4.65 13.88
N SER A 57 5.13 3.45 13.66
CA SER A 57 5.87 2.35 13.07
C SER A 57 6.37 2.71 11.66
N ALA A 58 7.66 2.46 11.42
CA ALA A 58 8.32 2.84 10.18
C ALA A 58 7.71 2.17 8.94
N TRP A 59 7.15 0.97 9.09
CA TRP A 59 6.47 0.28 8.00
C TRP A 59 5.22 1.03 7.56
N TYR A 60 4.40 1.46 8.53
CA TYR A 60 3.13 2.13 8.28
C TYR A 60 3.36 3.48 7.62
N VAL A 61 4.26 4.29 8.20
CA VAL A 61 4.59 5.61 7.66
C VAL A 61 5.09 5.49 6.22
N ARG A 62 5.98 4.52 5.94
CA ARG A 62 6.52 4.31 4.59
C ARG A 62 5.48 3.84 3.58
N VAL A 63 4.61 2.91 3.96
CA VAL A 63 3.53 2.45 3.07
C VAL A 63 2.60 3.61 2.78
N LEU A 64 2.09 4.28 3.81
CA LEU A 64 1.14 5.38 3.66
C LEU A 64 1.74 6.53 2.84
N SER A 65 2.97 6.96 3.13
CA SER A 65 3.62 8.05 2.40
C SER A 65 3.81 7.71 0.92
N SER A 66 4.19 6.46 0.60
CA SER A 66 4.42 6.03 -0.77
C SER A 66 3.12 6.00 -1.57
N LEU A 67 2.03 5.51 -0.95
CA LEU A 67 0.71 5.51 -1.58
C LEU A 67 0.21 6.93 -1.85
N PHE A 68 0.41 7.84 -0.88
CA PHE A 68 0.11 9.26 -1.08
C PHE A 68 0.89 9.86 -2.24
N THR A 69 2.20 9.60 -2.34
CA THR A 69 3.00 10.05 -3.48
C THR A 69 2.46 9.51 -4.80
N PHE A 70 2.04 8.24 -4.87
CA PHE A 70 1.43 7.73 -6.11
C PHE A 70 0.10 8.39 -6.45
N TYR A 71 -0.67 8.80 -5.44
CA TYR A 71 -1.99 9.39 -5.64
C TYR A 71 -1.92 10.88 -5.98
N GLU A 72 -1.05 11.64 -5.32
CA GLU A 72 -0.95 13.10 -5.44
C GLU A 72 0.07 13.55 -6.50
N ASP A 73 1.21 12.85 -6.60
CA ASP A 73 2.36 13.33 -7.39
C ASP A 73 2.43 12.69 -8.79
N PHE A 74 1.68 11.61 -9.04
CA PHE A 74 1.67 10.92 -10.33
C PHE A 74 0.33 11.11 -11.01
N SER A 75 0.35 11.61 -12.24
CA SER A 75 -0.81 11.53 -13.12
C SER A 75 -1.08 10.08 -13.53
N ILE A 76 -2.33 9.79 -13.93
CA ILE A 76 -2.70 8.48 -14.48
C ILE A 76 -1.81 8.13 -15.69
N ALA A 77 -1.53 9.12 -16.56
CA ALA A 77 -0.65 8.93 -17.71
C ALA A 77 0.77 8.53 -17.30
N GLU A 78 1.31 9.10 -16.22
CA GLU A 78 2.61 8.70 -15.67
C GLU A 78 2.55 7.28 -15.08
N LEU A 79 1.51 6.95 -14.31
CA LEU A 79 1.32 5.60 -13.74
C LEU A 79 1.24 4.51 -14.83
N HIS A 80 0.75 4.85 -16.02
CA HIS A 80 0.62 3.94 -17.17
C HIS A 80 1.83 3.98 -18.11
N SER A 81 2.76 4.92 -17.93
CA SER A 81 3.96 5.04 -18.73
C SER A 81 4.96 3.92 -18.40
N VAL A 82 5.80 3.54 -19.36
CA VAL A 82 6.83 2.50 -19.14
C VAL A 82 7.74 2.86 -17.96
N ASP A 83 8.23 4.10 -17.90
CA ASP A 83 9.11 4.56 -16.83
C ASP A 83 8.39 4.65 -15.48
N GLY A 84 7.14 5.11 -15.48
CA GLY A 84 6.30 5.17 -14.28
C GLY A 84 6.01 3.79 -13.72
N VAL A 85 5.63 2.82 -14.56
CA VAL A 85 5.44 1.41 -14.18
C VAL A 85 6.72 0.84 -13.56
N GLN A 86 7.90 1.11 -14.13
CA GLN A 86 9.16 0.64 -13.55
C GLN A 86 9.47 1.29 -12.19
N ARG A 87 9.16 2.57 -12.03
CA ARG A 87 9.32 3.27 -10.76
C ARG A 87 8.36 2.72 -9.70
N VAL A 88 7.08 2.55 -10.04
CA VAL A 88 6.06 1.94 -9.17
C VAL A 88 6.48 0.53 -8.78
N ARG A 89 6.90 -0.31 -9.73
CA ARG A 89 7.38 -1.68 -9.46
C ARG A 89 8.45 -1.72 -8.37
N ARG A 90 9.49 -0.89 -8.48
CA ARG A 90 10.58 -0.86 -7.47
C ARG A 90 10.07 -0.52 -6.09
N ILE A 91 9.17 0.46 -5.99
CA ILE A 91 8.62 0.91 -4.71
C ILE A 91 7.64 -0.14 -4.16
N ILE A 92 6.71 -0.65 -4.95
CA ILE A 92 5.73 -1.67 -4.54
C ILE A 92 6.42 -2.93 -4.03
N LEU A 93 7.45 -3.44 -4.71
CA LEU A 93 8.21 -4.60 -4.24
C LEU A 93 8.90 -4.34 -2.89
N SER A 94 9.41 -3.12 -2.68
CA SER A 94 9.99 -2.70 -1.39
C SER A 94 8.92 -2.66 -0.28
N LEU A 95 7.73 -2.10 -0.57
CA LEU A 95 6.63 -2.02 0.39
C LEU A 95 6.07 -3.40 0.75
N VAL A 96 5.91 -4.28 -0.24
CA VAL A 96 5.46 -5.67 -0.03
C VAL A 96 6.43 -6.40 0.89
N ASN A 97 7.74 -6.30 0.65
CA ASN A 97 8.75 -6.89 1.52
C ASN A 97 8.74 -6.30 2.94
N LEU A 98 8.44 -5.01 3.07
CA LEU A 98 8.33 -4.34 4.35
C LEU A 98 7.12 -4.84 5.14
N ILE A 99 5.95 -4.97 4.50
CA ILE A 99 4.74 -5.51 5.12
C ILE A 99 4.94 -6.99 5.48
N ASP A 100 5.58 -7.78 4.61
CA ASP A 100 5.83 -9.20 4.86
C ASP A 100 6.69 -9.45 6.10
N LYS A 101 7.68 -8.57 6.34
CA LYS A 101 8.47 -8.60 7.59
C LYS A 101 7.63 -8.32 8.83
N GLU A 102 6.59 -7.50 8.73
CA GLU A 102 5.68 -7.22 9.86
C GLU A 102 4.67 -8.35 10.06
N VAL A 103 4.26 -9.05 8.99
CA VAL A 103 3.44 -10.27 9.09
C VAL A 103 4.17 -11.37 9.85
N GLY A 104 5.49 -11.48 9.69
CA GLY A 104 6.32 -12.49 10.33
C GLY A 104 6.80 -12.17 11.76
N ARG A 105 6.43 -11.00 12.30
CA ARG A 105 6.72 -10.61 13.70
C ARG A 105 5.62 -11.08 14.65
#